data_AF-A0A1M6FEE1-F1
#
_entry.id   AF-A0A1M6FEE1-F1
#
_cell.length_a   1.000
_cell.length_b   1.000
_cell.length_c   1.000
_cell.angle_alpha   90.00
_cell.angle_beta   90.00
_cell.angle_gamma   90.00
#
_symmetry.space_group_name_H-M   'P 1'
#
loop_
_entity.id
_entity.type
_entity.pdbx_description
1 polymer ?
#
loop_
_entity_poly.entity_id
_entity_poly.type
_entity_poly.pdbx_seq_one_letter_code
_entity_poly.pdbx_strand_id
1 'polypeptide(L)'
;MSRRLLVFGASALSCLFLTSCAGVPMTGPVVPGEGGDGSADPYGGYVRLLPAGPQPGMNPDGLVGSFLKDMGSFEEDHGAARIYMLPDTGRDWSPDGSVKVFTDLDTVDLETEVSEDGLTASVRMRSALVATIDEDGKYRPGAPGTLMDETFTLAREEGDPEGEWRIRSLPDDLILSQLDVERTHRPFNLYYFNPEGTSLVPDPIYLPVSTDRLAERLLARLGAGATSWLAPAVRSEFPEDTRPRVTADADSVVVEIDGVGDVDEFRLGAQIAWTLRQIPDVQEFTLVLDGEEVAFAAADGDSADRPRPASTFWHGVGPGALRAGVHAYYAHEGQLWSASEWDTDTFGDAERVPGPLGAGDVLLERFAVSIDESTVAGITLGGETVVTSFASPGAEVSEVLDDGVFTELSWDIDGNLWVVEEIGEPDEEAREEAEQDSADPEALPDPAPPEPGSSAVWVLRGAEEVVRVDVGDLRDESLVHFRVSRDGSRAAAVTETDGRRSLQVGRVVTDEDGRVSV
;
A
#
# COMPACT_ATOMS: atom_id res chain seq x y z
N MET A 1 -43.87 4.86 64.88
CA MET A 1 -42.99 3.90 64.17
C MET A 1 -43.08 4.00 62.64
N SER A 2 -43.76 4.99 62.05
CA SER A 2 -44.06 5.06 60.61
C SER A 2 -43.17 5.98 59.77
N ARG A 3 -42.23 6.73 60.36
CA ARG A 3 -41.36 7.68 59.63
C ARG A 3 -39.94 7.18 59.33
N ARG A 4 -39.49 6.08 59.98
CA ARG A 4 -38.14 5.51 59.77
C ARG A 4 -38.07 4.45 58.67
N LEU A 5 -39.19 3.84 58.30
CA LEU A 5 -39.28 2.86 57.21
C LEU A 5 -39.35 3.49 55.82
N LEU A 6 -39.85 4.73 55.70
CA LEU A 6 -39.94 5.44 54.42
C LEU A 6 -38.58 6.00 53.94
N VAL A 7 -37.66 6.29 54.86
CA VAL A 7 -36.33 6.84 54.51
C VAL A 7 -35.37 5.74 54.07
N PHE A 8 -35.46 4.53 54.63
CA PHE A 8 -34.64 3.40 54.18
C PHE A 8 -35.11 2.82 52.83
N GLY A 9 -36.41 2.87 52.52
CA GLY A 9 -36.93 2.45 51.22
C GLY A 9 -36.51 3.38 50.06
N ALA A 10 -36.45 4.70 50.32
CA ALA A 10 -36.05 5.66 49.31
C ALA A 10 -34.54 5.63 49.00
N SER A 11 -33.70 5.36 50.01
CA SER A 11 -32.23 5.29 49.80
C SER A 11 -31.78 4.02 49.08
N ALA A 12 -32.48 2.89 49.25
CA ALA A 12 -32.16 1.66 48.53
C ALA A 12 -32.57 1.72 47.04
N LEU A 13 -33.60 2.51 46.70
CA LEU A 13 -34.06 2.66 45.31
C LEU A 13 -33.15 3.61 44.50
N SER A 14 -32.49 4.59 45.13
CA SER A 14 -31.56 5.49 44.44
C SER A 14 -30.19 4.88 44.13
N CYS A 15 -29.75 3.84 44.84
CA CYS A 15 -28.49 3.15 44.52
C CYS A 15 -28.60 2.16 43.33
N LEU A 16 -29.82 1.80 42.91
CA LEU A 16 -30.06 0.94 41.74
C LEU A 16 -30.01 1.68 40.39
N PHE A 17 -29.96 3.02 40.39
CA PHE A 17 -29.90 3.83 39.16
C PHE A 17 -28.49 4.32 38.79
N LEU A 18 -27.45 3.90 39.52
CA LEU A 18 -26.06 4.32 39.26
C LEU A 18 -25.21 3.27 38.52
N THR A 19 -25.79 2.16 38.09
CA THR A 19 -25.14 1.19 37.17
C THR A 19 -25.73 1.31 35.77
N SER A 20 -25.68 2.49 35.18
CA SER A 20 -25.79 2.64 33.72
C SER A 20 -24.37 2.86 33.21
N CYS A 21 -23.65 1.76 32.99
CA CYS A 21 -22.51 1.78 32.11
C CYS A 21 -23.09 2.02 30.71
N ALA A 22 -22.87 3.20 30.14
CA ALA A 22 -23.08 3.42 28.73
C ALA A 22 -22.03 2.60 27.98
N GLY A 23 -22.35 1.34 27.67
CA GLY A 23 -21.57 0.52 26.77
C GLY A 23 -21.78 1.06 25.36
N VAL A 24 -20.74 1.66 24.78
CA VAL A 24 -20.72 1.90 23.34
C VAL A 24 -20.83 0.52 22.67
N PRO A 25 -21.84 0.26 21.81
CA PRO A 25 -21.90 -0.99 21.08
C PRO A 25 -20.65 -1.12 20.22
N MET A 26 -19.75 -2.03 20.58
CA MET A 26 -18.55 -2.35 19.77
C MET A 26 -18.93 -3.15 18.52
N THR A 27 -20.20 -3.54 18.39
CA THR A 27 -20.76 -4.25 17.24
C THR A 27 -22.04 -3.53 16.82
N GLY A 28 -21.94 -2.72 15.77
CA GLY A 28 -23.09 -2.26 14.99
C GLY A 28 -23.17 -3.04 13.68
N PRO A 29 -24.29 -3.02 12.97
CA PRO A 29 -24.30 -3.46 11.58
C PRO A 29 -23.18 -2.71 10.85
N VAL A 30 -22.35 -3.44 10.12
CA VAL A 30 -21.45 -2.82 9.15
C VAL A 30 -22.37 -2.11 8.17
N VAL A 31 -22.44 -0.78 8.28
CA VAL A 31 -23.04 0.01 7.22
C VAL A 31 -21.98 -0.07 6.13
N PRO A 32 -22.28 -0.62 4.94
CA PRO A 32 -21.44 -0.36 3.80
C PRO A 32 -21.33 1.16 3.78
N GLY A 33 -20.13 1.70 3.97
CA GLY A 33 -19.88 3.01 3.38
C GLY A 33 -20.34 2.86 1.94
N GLU A 34 -21.06 3.84 1.40
CA GLU A 34 -21.12 3.95 -0.05
C GLU A 34 -19.66 3.96 -0.49
N GLY A 35 -19.16 2.78 -0.87
CA GLY A 35 -17.88 2.59 -1.49
C GLY A 35 -18.06 3.32 -2.79
N GLY A 36 -17.76 4.61 -2.74
CA GLY A 36 -17.96 5.49 -3.85
C GLY A 36 -17.12 4.93 -4.98
N ASP A 37 -17.80 4.33 -5.94
CA ASP A 37 -17.41 4.33 -7.35
C ASP A 37 -17.36 5.79 -7.89
N GLY A 38 -17.62 6.78 -7.03
CA GLY A 38 -17.14 8.14 -7.20
C GLY A 38 -15.62 8.13 -7.09
N SER A 39 -14.95 8.05 -8.24
CA SER A 39 -13.68 8.74 -8.44
C SER A 39 -13.75 10.06 -7.67
N ALA A 40 -13.01 10.14 -6.55
CA ALA A 40 -12.79 11.43 -5.92
C ALA A 40 -12.21 12.29 -7.04
N ASP A 41 -12.93 13.35 -7.41
CA ASP A 41 -12.47 14.30 -8.43
C ASP A 41 -10.97 14.53 -8.19
N PRO A 42 -10.08 14.11 -9.11
CA PRO A 42 -8.64 14.20 -8.89
C PRO A 42 -8.20 15.67 -8.73
N TYR A 43 -9.03 16.61 -9.17
CA TYR A 43 -8.86 18.05 -8.98
C TYR A 43 -9.63 18.60 -7.76
N GLY A 44 -10.41 17.75 -7.08
CA GLY A 44 -11.20 18.08 -5.92
C GLY A 44 -10.32 18.66 -4.80
N GLY A 45 -10.59 19.91 -4.43
CA GLY A 45 -9.84 20.62 -3.40
C GLY A 45 -8.46 21.14 -3.83
N TYR A 46 -8.13 21.11 -5.13
CA TYR A 46 -6.94 21.81 -5.65
C TYR A 46 -7.09 23.31 -5.40
N VAL A 47 -6.04 23.91 -4.82
CA VAL A 47 -5.97 25.35 -4.58
C VAL A 47 -4.77 25.91 -5.32
N ARG A 48 -5.02 26.69 -6.36
CA ARG A 48 -3.97 27.39 -7.10
C ARG A 48 -3.31 28.45 -6.21
N LEU A 49 -2.01 28.29 -5.96
CA LEU A 49 -1.21 29.20 -5.13
C LEU A 49 -0.52 30.26 -6.00
N LEU A 50 -0.92 31.52 -5.84
CA LEU A 50 -0.36 32.68 -6.56
C LEU A 50 0.16 33.73 -5.57
N PRO A 51 1.29 33.48 -4.92
CA PRO A 51 1.83 34.40 -3.92
C PRO A 51 2.49 35.64 -4.55
N ALA A 52 2.66 36.69 -3.76
CA ALA A 52 3.17 37.99 -4.22
C ALA A 52 4.70 38.12 -4.23
N GLY A 53 5.43 37.12 -3.70
CA GLY A 53 6.88 37.13 -3.57
C GLY A 53 7.41 37.91 -2.35
N PRO A 54 8.75 38.06 -2.25
CA PRO A 54 9.41 38.68 -1.11
C PRO A 54 9.08 40.16 -0.98
N GLN A 55 8.92 40.63 0.26
CA GLN A 55 8.73 42.06 0.54
C GLN A 55 10.07 42.80 0.58
N PRO A 56 10.12 44.10 0.22
CA PRO A 56 11.34 44.90 0.32
C PRO A 56 11.89 44.95 1.75
N GLY A 57 13.21 44.86 1.90
CA GLY A 57 13.92 44.92 3.19
C GLY A 57 13.79 43.67 4.06
N MET A 58 13.37 42.54 3.50
CA MET A 58 13.19 41.28 4.22
C MET A 58 14.54 40.73 4.75
N ASN A 59 14.56 40.30 6.00
CA ASN A 59 15.72 39.66 6.64
C ASN A 59 15.91 38.21 6.15
N PRO A 60 17.11 37.61 6.32
CA PRO A 60 17.40 36.25 5.84
C PRO A 60 16.40 35.16 6.27
N ASP A 61 16.07 35.08 7.55
CA ASP A 61 15.08 34.15 8.11
C ASP A 61 13.68 34.39 7.54
N GLY A 62 13.26 35.66 7.43
CA GLY A 62 12.00 36.03 6.79
C GLY A 62 11.94 35.61 5.32
N LEU A 63 13.06 35.74 4.58
CA LEU A 63 13.18 35.33 3.19
C LEU A 63 12.99 33.82 3.04
N VAL A 64 13.67 33.02 3.87
CA VAL A 64 13.54 31.56 3.85
C VAL A 64 12.13 31.13 4.27
N GLY A 65 11.55 31.72 5.31
CA GLY A 65 10.18 31.39 5.74
C GLY A 65 9.13 31.70 4.66
N SER A 66 9.23 32.84 3.99
CA SER A 66 8.37 33.19 2.86
C SER A 66 8.61 32.31 1.64
N PHE A 67 9.87 31.93 1.36
CA PHE A 67 10.22 30.99 0.31
C PHE A 67 9.57 29.62 0.52
N LEU A 68 9.65 29.06 1.74
CA LEU A 68 9.01 27.78 2.09
C LEU A 68 7.49 27.82 1.88
N LYS A 69 6.84 28.94 2.20
CA LYS A 69 5.40 29.14 1.96
C LYS A 69 5.05 29.12 0.47
N ASP A 70 5.89 29.74 -0.35
CA ASP A 70 5.62 29.93 -1.78
C ASP A 70 6.09 28.74 -2.63
N MET A 71 6.89 27.85 -2.04
CA MET A 71 7.38 26.62 -2.66
C MET A 71 6.26 25.65 -3.07
N GLY A 72 5.13 25.66 -2.36
CA GLY A 72 3.95 24.87 -2.72
C GLY A 72 3.29 25.26 -4.05
N SER A 73 3.68 26.36 -4.68
CA SER A 73 3.20 26.70 -6.03
C SER A 73 4.01 25.99 -7.11
N PHE A 74 3.34 25.13 -7.89
CA PHE A 74 3.91 24.41 -9.05
C PHE A 74 3.71 25.16 -10.38
N GLU A 75 3.14 26.37 -10.33
CA GLU A 75 2.87 27.18 -11.51
C GLU A 75 4.17 27.68 -12.14
N GLU A 76 4.20 27.74 -13.48
CA GLU A 76 5.34 28.28 -14.25
C GLU A 76 6.69 27.69 -13.82
N ASP A 77 6.73 26.37 -13.55
CA ASP A 77 7.91 25.66 -13.05
C ASP A 77 8.44 26.28 -11.75
N HIS A 78 7.57 26.35 -10.73
CA HIS A 78 7.86 26.97 -9.44
C HIS A 78 8.25 28.46 -9.53
N GLY A 79 7.64 29.21 -10.47
CA GLY A 79 7.96 30.62 -10.71
C GLY A 79 7.88 31.49 -9.46
N ALA A 80 6.92 31.22 -8.57
CA ALA A 80 6.79 31.89 -7.28
C ALA A 80 8.02 31.70 -6.36
N ALA A 81 8.51 30.47 -6.23
CA ALA A 81 9.65 30.14 -5.39
C ALA A 81 10.95 30.70 -5.98
N ARG A 82 11.09 30.69 -7.31
CA ARG A 82 12.27 31.21 -8.03
C ARG A 82 12.52 32.70 -7.80
N ILE A 83 11.50 33.50 -7.49
CA ILE A 83 11.64 34.95 -7.20
C ILE A 83 12.48 35.21 -5.93
N TYR A 84 12.55 34.26 -5.00
CA TYR A 84 13.37 34.37 -3.78
C TYR A 84 14.86 34.11 -4.03
N MET A 85 15.22 33.61 -5.22
CA MET A 85 16.58 33.17 -5.55
C MET A 85 17.35 34.26 -6.30
N LEU A 86 18.69 34.14 -6.31
CA LEU A 86 19.51 34.89 -7.24
C LEU A 86 19.15 34.48 -8.68
N PRO A 87 19.26 35.37 -9.68
CA PRO A 87 18.85 35.07 -11.05
C PRO A 87 19.50 33.83 -11.68
N ASP A 88 20.76 33.54 -11.32
CA ASP A 88 21.45 32.34 -11.80
C ASP A 88 20.99 31.08 -11.06
N THR A 89 20.89 31.14 -9.72
CA THR A 89 20.32 30.05 -8.90
C THR A 89 18.91 29.69 -9.35
N GLY A 90 18.04 30.68 -9.54
CA GLY A 90 16.68 30.48 -10.01
C GLY A 90 16.56 30.01 -11.46
N ARG A 91 17.63 30.05 -12.26
CA ARG A 91 17.65 29.47 -13.61
C ARG A 91 18.16 28.04 -13.60
N ASP A 92 19.12 27.75 -12.73
CA ASP A 92 19.82 26.47 -12.68
C ASP A 92 19.12 25.47 -11.74
N TRP A 93 18.34 25.95 -10.77
CA TRP A 93 17.59 25.10 -9.86
C TRP A 93 16.55 24.27 -10.61
N SER A 94 16.63 22.96 -10.46
CA SER A 94 15.66 21.99 -10.94
C SER A 94 15.49 20.99 -9.80
N PRO A 95 14.38 21.05 -9.03
CA PRO A 95 14.18 20.08 -7.97
C PRO A 95 14.18 18.67 -8.57
N ASP A 96 14.78 17.71 -7.86
CA ASP A 96 14.89 16.31 -8.32
C ASP A 96 13.55 15.56 -8.31
N GLY A 97 12.53 16.18 -7.72
CA GLY A 97 11.16 15.64 -7.60
C GLY A 97 10.89 15.00 -6.25
N SER A 98 11.88 14.91 -5.36
CA SER A 98 11.68 14.51 -3.98
C SER A 98 11.09 15.63 -3.14
N VAL A 99 10.38 15.27 -2.08
CA VAL A 99 9.70 16.18 -1.14
C VAL A 99 10.01 15.76 0.29
N LYS A 100 10.48 16.69 1.11
CA LYS A 100 10.51 16.58 2.57
C LYS A 100 9.34 17.33 3.16
N VAL A 101 8.56 16.64 4.00
CA VAL A 101 7.34 17.18 4.58
C VAL A 101 7.57 17.57 6.03
N PHE A 102 7.28 18.82 6.37
CA PHE A 102 7.25 19.31 7.75
C PHE A 102 5.81 19.64 8.18
N THR A 103 5.57 19.81 9.48
CA THR A 103 4.20 20.02 9.99
C THR A 103 3.59 21.31 9.47
N ASP A 104 4.15 22.44 9.88
CA ASP A 104 3.74 23.78 9.48
C ASP A 104 4.85 24.78 9.83
N LEU A 105 4.75 26.00 9.32
CA LEU A 105 5.81 27.01 9.47
C LEU A 105 5.98 27.50 10.92
N ASP A 106 4.96 27.35 11.78
CA ASP A 106 5.06 27.77 13.18
C ASP A 106 5.94 26.80 14.01
N THR A 107 6.14 25.58 13.49
CA THR A 107 7.03 24.56 14.09
C THR A 107 8.47 24.59 13.58
N VAL A 108 8.78 25.42 12.59
CA VAL A 108 10.11 25.53 11.99
C VAL A 108 10.98 26.46 12.81
N ASP A 109 12.17 25.99 13.19
CA ASP A 109 13.21 26.80 13.80
C ASP A 109 14.22 27.26 12.73
N LEU A 110 14.45 28.57 12.65
CA LEU A 110 15.37 29.19 11.69
C LEU A 110 16.50 29.90 12.45
N GLU A 111 17.71 29.37 12.35
CA GLU A 111 18.91 29.98 12.91
C GLU A 111 19.67 30.72 11.80
N THR A 112 19.87 32.02 11.98
CA THR A 112 20.54 32.87 10.97
C THR A 112 21.92 33.31 11.45
N GLU A 113 22.92 33.12 10.59
CA GLU A 113 24.27 33.66 10.74
C GLU A 113 24.60 34.58 9.58
N VAL A 114 24.76 35.88 9.86
CA VAL A 114 25.18 36.87 8.86
C VAL A 114 26.70 37.05 8.95
N SER A 115 27.35 37.02 7.80
CA SER A 115 28.79 37.26 7.67
C SER A 115 29.21 38.65 8.14
N GLU A 116 30.49 38.82 8.51
CA GLU A 116 31.02 40.09 9.03
C GLU A 116 30.92 41.25 8.02
N ASP A 117 30.97 40.95 6.71
CA ASP A 117 30.84 41.95 5.65
C ASP A 117 29.37 42.33 5.34
N GLY A 118 28.41 41.60 5.92
CA GLY A 118 26.98 41.81 5.71
C GLY A 118 26.45 41.45 4.33
N LEU A 119 27.26 40.77 3.50
CA LEU A 119 26.94 40.44 2.11
C LEU A 119 26.42 39.02 1.93
N THR A 120 26.73 38.12 2.86
CA THR A 120 26.27 36.72 2.85
C THR A 120 25.62 36.32 4.17
N ALA A 121 24.69 35.37 4.11
CA ALA A 121 24.09 34.78 5.31
C ALA A 121 23.89 33.28 5.11
N SER A 122 23.95 32.53 6.21
CA SER A 122 23.50 31.14 6.28
C SER A 122 22.24 31.10 7.15
N VAL A 123 21.23 30.38 6.69
CA VAL A 123 20.01 30.12 7.45
C VAL A 123 19.87 28.62 7.59
N ARG A 124 20.00 28.12 8.81
CA ARG A 124 19.79 26.71 9.15
C ARG A 124 18.35 26.52 9.59
N MET A 125 17.64 25.61 8.92
CA MET A 125 16.27 25.24 9.18
C MET A 125 16.22 23.92 9.93
N ARG A 126 15.49 23.86 11.04
CA ARG A 126 15.24 22.63 11.80
C ARG A 126 13.74 22.43 12.03
N SER A 127 13.26 21.21 11.81
CA SER A 127 11.87 20.83 12.05
C SER A 127 11.74 19.33 12.28
N ALA A 128 10.62 18.86 12.83
CA ALA A 128 10.26 17.46 12.73
C ALA A 128 10.04 17.07 11.25
N LEU A 129 10.61 15.93 10.84
CA LEU A 129 10.35 15.33 9.53
C LEU A 129 9.08 14.47 9.64
N VAL A 130 8.02 14.90 8.98
CA VAL A 130 6.72 14.21 9.00
C VAL A 130 6.71 13.06 8.02
N ALA A 131 7.22 13.29 6.81
CA ALA A 131 7.28 12.31 5.74
C ALA A 131 8.28 12.73 4.67
N THR A 132 8.62 11.79 3.80
CA THR A 132 9.29 12.05 2.53
C THR A 132 8.43 11.51 1.39
N ILE A 133 8.40 12.21 0.25
CA ILE A 133 7.99 11.66 -1.03
C ILE A 133 9.28 11.56 -1.84
N ASP A 134 9.66 10.37 -2.29
CA ASP A 134 10.89 10.25 -3.10
C ASP A 134 10.68 10.64 -4.57
N GLU A 135 11.76 10.56 -5.34
CA GLU A 135 11.75 10.87 -6.77
C GLU A 135 10.74 10.02 -7.55
N ASP A 136 10.50 8.76 -7.15
CA ASP A 136 9.50 7.83 -7.68
C ASP A 136 8.06 8.09 -7.19
N GLY A 137 7.87 9.05 -6.29
CA GLY A 137 6.56 9.48 -5.78
C GLY A 137 6.05 8.66 -4.59
N LYS A 138 6.85 7.76 -4.02
CA LYS A 138 6.49 6.97 -2.86
C LYS A 138 6.50 7.82 -1.59
N TYR A 139 5.34 7.88 -0.94
CA TYR A 139 5.22 8.46 0.38
C TYR A 139 5.76 7.51 1.46
N ARG A 140 6.73 7.99 2.27
CA ARG A 140 7.25 7.30 3.45
C ARG A 140 7.02 8.17 4.69
N PRO A 141 6.25 7.71 5.68
CA PRO A 141 6.16 8.39 6.97
C PRO A 141 7.54 8.52 7.64
N GLY A 142 7.81 9.68 8.23
CA GLY A 142 9.00 9.90 9.04
C GLY A 142 8.93 9.08 10.33
N ALA A 143 10.05 8.46 10.71
CA ALA A 143 10.12 7.76 12.00
C ALA A 143 9.96 8.77 13.15
N PRO A 144 9.26 8.42 14.25
CA PRO A 144 9.07 9.33 15.38
C PRO A 144 10.39 9.91 15.91
N GLY A 145 10.43 11.23 16.08
CA GLY A 145 11.62 11.94 16.57
C GLY A 145 12.68 12.24 15.50
N THR A 146 12.46 11.88 14.24
CA THR A 146 13.34 12.27 13.13
C THR A 146 13.26 13.77 12.91
N LEU A 147 14.42 14.43 12.82
CA LEU A 147 14.53 15.85 12.54
C LEU A 147 15.04 16.07 11.11
N MET A 148 14.44 17.03 10.44
CA MET A 148 14.94 17.64 9.22
C MET A 148 15.86 18.81 9.60
N ASP A 149 17.02 18.89 8.97
CA ASP A 149 18.05 19.90 9.23
C ASP A 149 18.68 20.33 7.91
N GLU A 150 18.23 21.48 7.40
CA GLU A 150 18.56 21.97 6.06
C GLU A 150 19.26 23.32 6.15
N THR A 151 20.17 23.60 5.22
CA THR A 151 20.90 24.87 5.20
C THR A 151 20.70 25.60 3.90
N PHE A 152 20.28 26.85 4.01
CA PHE A 152 20.21 27.81 2.91
C PHE A 152 21.40 28.77 2.99
N THR A 153 21.97 29.11 1.85
CA THR A 153 22.94 30.21 1.76
C THR A 153 22.32 31.34 0.97
N LEU A 154 22.48 32.56 1.46
CA LEU A 154 21.92 33.78 0.89
C LEU A 154 23.05 34.75 0.58
N ALA A 155 22.81 35.62 -0.40
CA ALA A 155 23.66 36.75 -0.70
C ALA A 155 22.81 37.99 -1.00
N ARG A 156 23.38 39.18 -0.77
CA ARG A 156 22.76 40.41 -1.26
C ARG A 156 22.92 40.53 -2.77
N GLU A 157 21.87 41.02 -3.43
CA GLU A 157 21.90 41.34 -4.85
C GLU A 157 23.08 42.25 -5.18
N GLU A 158 23.76 41.95 -6.29
CA GLU A 158 24.91 42.69 -6.81
C GLU A 158 26.11 42.80 -5.84
N GLY A 159 26.09 42.10 -4.70
CA GLY A 159 27.09 42.26 -3.64
C GLY A 159 27.03 43.62 -2.95
N ASP A 160 25.88 44.29 -2.98
CA ASP A 160 25.64 45.60 -2.39
C ASP A 160 25.07 45.45 -0.97
N PRO A 161 25.67 46.05 0.08
CA PRO A 161 25.07 46.12 1.43
C PRO A 161 23.65 46.70 1.49
N GLU A 162 23.24 47.50 0.50
CA GLU A 162 21.88 48.03 0.36
C GLU A 162 20.96 47.13 -0.51
N GLY A 163 21.53 46.17 -1.25
CA GLY A 163 20.80 45.24 -2.11
C GLY A 163 19.98 44.21 -1.34
N GLU A 164 18.90 43.69 -1.91
CA GLU A 164 18.01 42.76 -1.19
C GLU A 164 18.63 41.37 -1.03
N TRP A 165 18.22 40.63 0.01
CA TRP A 165 18.66 39.25 0.20
C TRP A 165 18.01 38.31 -0.83
N ARG A 166 18.80 37.38 -1.36
CA ARG A 166 18.35 36.30 -2.25
C ARG A 166 19.02 34.97 -1.90
N ILE A 167 18.30 33.88 -2.12
CA ILE A 167 18.81 32.52 -1.97
C ILE A 167 19.84 32.25 -3.06
N ARG A 168 21.04 31.85 -2.64
CA ARG A 168 22.18 31.50 -3.50
C ARG A 168 22.32 29.99 -3.69
N SER A 169 22.05 29.22 -2.65
CA SER A 169 22.03 27.76 -2.69
C SER A 169 21.05 27.23 -1.64
N LEU A 170 20.42 26.12 -1.97
CA LEU A 170 19.37 25.43 -1.26
C LEU A 170 19.48 23.92 -1.52
N PRO A 171 18.82 23.06 -0.73
CA PRO A 171 18.68 21.64 -1.02
C PRO A 171 17.98 21.38 -2.36
N ASP A 172 18.22 20.21 -2.94
CA ASP A 172 17.60 19.79 -4.20
C ASP A 172 16.15 19.31 -4.00
N ASP A 173 15.80 18.80 -2.80
CA ASP A 173 14.45 18.40 -2.44
C ASP A 173 13.50 19.61 -2.34
N LEU A 174 12.23 19.42 -2.69
CA LEU A 174 11.17 20.33 -2.26
C LEU A 174 10.92 20.17 -0.76
N ILE A 175 10.77 21.27 -0.04
CA ILE A 175 10.43 21.29 1.39
C ILE A 175 9.04 21.90 1.55
N LEU A 176 8.04 21.03 1.76
CA LEU A 176 6.63 21.41 1.77
C LEU A 176 6.01 21.19 3.16
N SER A 177 5.07 22.04 3.56
CA SER A 177 4.27 21.75 4.76
C SER A 177 3.27 20.62 4.47
N GLN A 178 2.79 19.92 5.50
CA GLN A 178 1.72 18.91 5.35
C GLN A 178 0.53 19.50 4.58
N LEU A 179 0.17 20.73 4.90
CA LEU A 179 -0.95 21.44 4.28
C LEU A 179 -0.70 21.76 2.79
N ASP A 180 0.54 22.02 2.39
CA ASP A 180 0.88 22.21 0.99
C ASP A 180 0.77 20.89 0.23
N VAL A 181 1.24 19.77 0.80
CA VAL A 181 1.07 18.43 0.22
C VAL A 181 -0.42 18.08 0.07
N GLU A 182 -1.23 18.29 1.10
CA GLU A 182 -2.69 18.07 1.06
C GLU A 182 -3.40 18.89 -0.03
N ARG A 183 -2.91 20.10 -0.35
CA ARG A 183 -3.51 20.97 -1.37
C ARG A 183 -3.05 20.63 -2.79
N THR A 184 -1.80 20.19 -2.93
CA THR A 184 -1.10 20.15 -4.21
C THR A 184 -0.86 18.75 -4.71
N HIS A 185 -0.88 17.72 -3.85
CA HIS A 185 -0.62 16.33 -4.23
C HIS A 185 -1.84 15.46 -4.04
N ARG A 186 -1.97 14.42 -4.87
CA ARG A 186 -2.97 13.37 -4.71
C ARG A 186 -2.32 11.99 -4.84
N PRO A 187 -2.84 10.98 -4.11
CA PRO A 187 -2.44 9.61 -4.33
C PRO A 187 -3.07 9.11 -5.64
N PHE A 188 -2.27 8.41 -6.45
CA PHE A 188 -2.68 7.66 -7.63
C PHE A 188 -2.02 6.29 -7.61
N ASN A 189 -2.61 5.31 -8.27
CA ASN A 189 -1.98 4.02 -8.46
C ASN A 189 -1.39 3.93 -9.87
N LEU A 190 -0.11 3.58 -9.98
CA LEU A 190 0.41 2.96 -11.20
C LEU A 190 0.06 1.47 -11.13
N TYR A 191 -0.29 0.85 -12.25
CA TYR A 191 -0.59 -0.58 -12.24
C TYR A 191 0.55 -1.33 -12.93
N TYR A 192 0.96 -2.46 -12.36
CA TYR A 192 2.00 -3.36 -12.91
C TYR A 192 1.48 -4.79 -12.83
N PHE A 193 2.03 -5.74 -13.57
CA PHE A 193 1.61 -7.14 -13.42
C PHE A 193 2.30 -7.81 -12.22
N ASN A 194 1.62 -8.73 -11.56
CA ASN A 194 2.30 -9.71 -10.70
C ASN A 194 3.25 -10.58 -11.53
N PRO A 195 4.21 -11.30 -10.92
CA PRO A 195 5.20 -12.09 -11.65
C PRO A 195 4.62 -13.12 -12.62
N GLU A 196 3.48 -13.72 -12.29
CA GLU A 196 2.74 -14.70 -13.07
C GLU A 196 1.93 -14.02 -14.20
N GLY A 197 1.63 -12.74 -14.02
CA GLY A 197 0.93 -11.90 -14.97
C GLY A 197 -0.55 -12.21 -15.13
N THR A 198 -1.15 -12.70 -14.05
CA THR A 198 -2.57 -13.04 -13.92
C THR A 198 -3.36 -11.87 -13.32
N SER A 199 -2.70 -10.93 -12.65
CA SER A 199 -3.33 -9.77 -12.02
C SER A 199 -2.45 -8.53 -12.06
N LEU A 200 -3.10 -7.37 -12.07
CA LEU A 200 -2.46 -6.08 -11.88
C LEU A 200 -2.33 -5.76 -10.40
N VAL A 201 -1.16 -5.26 -10.04
CA VAL A 201 -0.77 -4.81 -8.71
C VAL A 201 -0.78 -3.27 -8.72
N PRO A 202 -1.57 -2.62 -7.86
CA PRO A 202 -1.54 -1.16 -7.72
C PRO A 202 -0.26 -0.75 -6.97
N ASP A 203 0.43 0.27 -7.46
CA ASP A 203 1.60 0.90 -6.85
C ASP A 203 1.28 2.37 -6.53
N PRO A 204 0.94 2.68 -5.26
CA PRO A 204 0.48 4.01 -4.89
C PRO A 204 1.63 5.02 -4.89
N ILE A 205 1.46 6.09 -5.65
CA ILE A 205 2.37 7.24 -5.73
C ILE A 205 1.62 8.54 -5.42
N TYR A 206 2.33 9.52 -4.88
CA TYR A 206 1.86 10.88 -4.69
C TYR A 206 2.38 11.75 -5.82
N LEU A 207 1.46 12.33 -6.58
CA LEU A 207 1.83 13.26 -7.66
C LEU A 207 1.23 14.63 -7.40
N PRO A 208 1.96 15.71 -7.74
CA PRO A 208 1.39 17.03 -7.75
C PRO A 208 0.26 17.06 -8.78
N VAL A 209 -0.94 17.49 -8.40
CA VAL A 209 -2.05 17.72 -9.32
C VAL A 209 -1.93 19.12 -9.90
N SER A 210 -2.06 19.19 -11.22
CA SER A 210 -2.21 20.43 -11.99
C SER A 210 -3.26 20.17 -13.05
N THR A 211 -3.98 21.21 -13.47
CA THR A 211 -5.20 21.04 -14.26
C THR A 211 -4.99 20.45 -15.65
N ASP A 212 -3.78 20.50 -16.21
CA ASP A 212 -3.63 20.36 -17.66
C ASP A 212 -2.71 19.21 -18.12
N ARG A 213 -2.11 18.40 -17.23
CA ARG A 213 -1.09 17.37 -17.61
C ARG A 213 -1.06 16.12 -16.73
N LEU A 214 -2.19 15.74 -16.13
CA LEU A 214 -2.21 14.59 -15.22
C LEU A 214 -1.96 13.26 -15.96
N ALA A 215 -2.63 13.02 -17.09
CA ALA A 215 -2.47 11.80 -17.89
C ALA A 215 -1.02 11.60 -18.38
N GLU A 216 -0.42 12.66 -18.93
CA GLU A 216 0.98 12.66 -19.38
C GLU A 216 1.94 12.30 -18.25
N ARG A 217 1.77 12.89 -17.06
CA ARG A 217 2.62 12.57 -15.91
C ARG A 217 2.42 11.15 -15.40
N LEU A 218 1.18 10.68 -15.28
CA LEU A 218 0.91 9.32 -14.84
C LEU A 218 1.54 8.29 -15.77
N LEU A 219 1.42 8.47 -17.08
CA LEU A 219 1.98 7.55 -18.06
C LEU A 219 3.51 7.69 -18.19
N ALA A 220 4.06 8.90 -18.06
CA ALA A 220 5.51 9.07 -17.97
C ALA A 220 6.09 8.36 -16.74
N ARG A 221 5.39 8.40 -15.60
CA ARG A 221 5.75 7.67 -14.38
C ARG A 221 5.58 6.16 -14.54
N LEU A 222 4.48 5.72 -15.14
CA LEU A 222 4.23 4.31 -15.44
C LEU A 222 5.38 3.70 -16.24
N GLY A 223 5.81 4.38 -17.30
CA GLY A 223 6.93 3.95 -18.16
C GLY A 223 8.32 4.15 -17.54
N ALA A 224 8.45 4.87 -16.43
CA ALA A 224 9.69 4.96 -15.67
C ALA A 224 9.93 3.71 -14.79
N GLY A 225 8.87 2.95 -14.50
CA GLY A 225 8.90 1.75 -13.68
C GLY A 225 8.25 1.93 -12.31
N ALA A 226 8.04 0.82 -11.61
CA ALA A 226 7.45 0.79 -10.28
C ALA A 226 8.36 1.47 -9.25
N THR A 227 7.77 1.89 -8.13
CA THR A 227 8.51 2.41 -6.99
C THR A 227 9.57 1.41 -6.56
N SER A 228 10.71 1.91 -6.09
CA SER A 228 11.86 1.13 -5.62
C SER A 228 11.49 0.03 -4.61
N TRP A 229 10.41 0.25 -3.84
CA TRP A 229 9.92 -0.72 -2.88
C TRP A 229 9.11 -1.84 -3.52
N LEU A 230 8.26 -1.55 -4.50
CA LEU A 230 7.40 -2.56 -5.13
C LEU A 230 8.08 -3.28 -6.30
N ALA A 231 9.03 -2.63 -6.98
CA ALA A 231 9.68 -3.15 -8.18
C ALA A 231 10.13 -4.62 -8.12
N PRO A 232 10.66 -5.16 -6.99
CA PRO A 232 11.03 -6.57 -6.92
C PRO A 232 9.86 -7.57 -6.96
N ALA A 233 8.63 -7.11 -6.70
CA ALA A 233 7.42 -7.94 -6.58
C ALA A 233 6.49 -7.85 -7.80
N VAL A 234 6.86 -7.08 -8.82
CA VAL A 234 6.01 -6.81 -9.99
C VAL A 234 6.82 -6.79 -11.28
N ARG A 235 6.12 -6.86 -12.41
CA ARG A 235 6.69 -6.70 -13.74
C ARG A 235 6.04 -5.52 -14.47
N SER A 236 6.87 -4.75 -15.15
CA SER A 236 6.41 -3.77 -16.13
C SER A 236 6.31 -4.43 -17.49
N GLU A 237 5.21 -4.14 -18.21
CA GLU A 237 5.04 -4.56 -19.60
C GLU A 237 5.58 -3.50 -20.58
N PHE A 238 6.06 -2.36 -20.06
CA PHE A 238 6.89 -1.45 -20.85
C PHE A 238 8.27 -2.07 -21.06
N PRO A 239 8.74 -2.19 -22.32
CA PRO A 239 10.07 -2.71 -22.59
C PRO A 239 11.16 -1.87 -21.93
N GLU A 240 12.26 -2.52 -21.54
CA GLU A 240 13.41 -1.84 -20.94
C GLU A 240 13.94 -0.73 -21.87
N ASP A 241 14.42 0.36 -21.27
CA ASP A 241 14.93 1.55 -21.97
C ASP A 241 13.94 2.28 -22.89
N THR A 242 12.65 1.91 -22.88
CA THR A 242 11.60 2.66 -23.60
C THR A 242 11.00 3.77 -22.73
N ARG A 243 10.50 4.81 -23.40
CA ARG A 243 9.78 5.93 -22.76
C ARG A 243 8.55 6.24 -23.60
N PRO A 244 7.33 6.19 -23.04
CA PRO A 244 6.14 6.55 -23.80
C PRO A 244 6.18 8.03 -24.17
N ARG A 245 5.90 8.34 -25.43
CA ARG A 245 5.54 9.68 -25.89
C ARG A 245 4.02 9.81 -25.76
N VAL A 246 3.58 10.69 -24.88
CA VAL A 246 2.17 10.85 -24.53
C VAL A 246 1.66 12.18 -25.05
N THR A 247 0.53 12.14 -25.75
CA THR A 247 -0.22 13.34 -26.13
C THR A 247 -1.63 13.20 -25.56
N ALA A 248 -2.04 14.13 -24.70
CA ALA A 248 -3.38 14.14 -24.13
C ALA A 248 -4.22 15.29 -24.70
N ASP A 249 -5.40 14.97 -25.18
CA ASP A 249 -6.47 15.90 -25.49
C ASP A 249 -7.51 15.91 -24.34
N ALA A 250 -8.63 16.62 -24.51
CA ALA A 250 -9.62 16.79 -23.45
C ALA A 250 -10.24 15.46 -22.94
N ASP A 251 -10.44 14.49 -23.83
CA ASP A 251 -11.08 13.21 -23.52
C ASP A 251 -10.36 11.97 -24.08
N SER A 252 -9.24 12.17 -24.77
CA SER A 252 -8.48 11.10 -25.41
C SER A 252 -6.99 11.21 -25.14
N VAL A 253 -6.31 10.07 -25.05
CA VAL A 253 -4.86 9.99 -24.81
C VAL A 253 -4.21 9.11 -25.87
N VAL A 254 -3.19 9.63 -26.55
CA VAL A 254 -2.34 8.85 -27.47
C VAL A 254 -1.04 8.49 -26.76
N VAL A 255 -0.72 7.19 -26.75
CA VAL A 255 0.50 6.64 -26.16
C VAL A 255 1.32 5.99 -27.26
N GLU A 256 2.42 6.63 -27.64
CA GLU A 256 3.36 6.11 -28.64
C GLU A 256 4.60 5.52 -27.95
N ILE A 257 4.96 4.30 -28.32
CA ILE A 257 6.16 3.62 -27.82
C ILE A 257 6.92 3.04 -29.01
N ASP A 258 8.18 3.43 -29.15
CA ASP A 258 9.08 2.97 -30.21
C ASP A 258 10.09 1.97 -29.64
N GLY A 259 10.54 1.03 -30.47
CA GLY A 259 11.56 0.04 -30.10
C GLY A 259 11.05 -1.07 -29.19
N VAL A 260 9.75 -1.41 -29.28
CA VAL A 260 9.11 -2.31 -28.30
C VAL A 260 9.46 -3.78 -28.49
N GLY A 261 9.80 -4.21 -29.71
CA GLY A 261 10.07 -5.61 -29.98
C GLY A 261 8.81 -6.47 -29.92
N ASP A 262 8.90 -7.65 -29.30
CA ASP A 262 7.76 -8.55 -29.09
C ASP A 262 7.16 -8.28 -27.70
N VAL A 263 5.95 -7.71 -27.65
CA VAL A 263 5.25 -7.35 -26.41
C VAL A 263 3.86 -7.98 -26.38
N ASP A 264 3.37 -8.29 -25.18
CA ASP A 264 1.97 -8.65 -24.99
C ASP A 264 1.11 -7.37 -25.04
N GLU A 265 0.57 -7.09 -26.22
CA GLU A 265 -0.27 -5.92 -26.50
C GLU A 265 -1.44 -5.78 -25.51
N PHE A 266 -2.06 -6.91 -25.12
CA PHE A 266 -3.17 -6.89 -24.17
C PHE A 266 -2.70 -6.46 -22.79
N ARG A 267 -1.59 -7.02 -22.29
CA ARG A 267 -1.07 -6.68 -20.97
C ARG A 267 -0.57 -5.24 -20.91
N LEU A 268 0.19 -4.79 -21.91
CA LEU A 268 0.62 -3.39 -22.02
C LEU A 268 -0.60 -2.45 -22.07
N GLY A 269 -1.60 -2.78 -22.89
CA GLY A 269 -2.87 -2.04 -22.96
C GLY A 269 -3.62 -2.02 -21.63
N ALA A 270 -3.67 -3.13 -20.90
CA ALA A 270 -4.32 -3.23 -19.59
C ALA A 270 -3.60 -2.38 -18.52
N GLN A 271 -2.27 -2.38 -18.52
CA GLN A 271 -1.43 -1.58 -17.63
C GLN A 271 -1.72 -0.07 -17.80
N ILE A 272 -1.81 0.38 -19.05
CA ILE A 272 -2.16 1.75 -19.43
C ILE A 272 -3.62 2.06 -19.05
N ALA A 273 -4.55 1.19 -19.43
CA ALA A 273 -5.98 1.38 -19.18
C ALA A 273 -6.31 1.53 -17.69
N TRP A 274 -5.78 0.65 -16.84
CA TRP A 274 -6.02 0.72 -15.40
C TRP A 274 -5.42 1.97 -14.75
N THR A 275 -4.26 2.42 -15.25
CA THR A 275 -3.64 3.67 -14.78
C THR A 275 -4.49 4.87 -15.17
N LEU A 276 -4.92 4.97 -16.43
CA LEU A 276 -5.75 6.07 -16.96
C LEU A 276 -7.18 6.09 -16.40
N ARG A 277 -7.74 4.95 -15.99
CA ARG A 277 -9.10 4.83 -15.42
C ARG A 277 -9.35 5.74 -14.22
N GLN A 278 -8.30 6.19 -13.55
CA GLN A 278 -8.37 7.11 -12.41
C GLN A 278 -8.62 8.57 -12.81
N ILE A 279 -8.60 8.90 -14.10
CA ILE A 279 -8.82 10.24 -14.65
C ILE A 279 -10.20 10.25 -15.33
N PRO A 280 -11.24 10.82 -14.70
CA PRO A 280 -12.60 10.79 -15.24
C PRO A 280 -12.76 11.41 -16.62
N ASP A 281 -11.94 12.41 -16.95
CA ASP A 281 -11.98 13.10 -18.24
C ASP A 281 -11.50 12.20 -19.38
N VAL A 282 -10.64 11.21 -19.12
CA VAL A 282 -10.10 10.32 -20.15
C VAL A 282 -11.12 9.23 -20.49
N GLN A 283 -11.78 9.38 -21.64
CA GLN A 283 -12.81 8.46 -22.12
C GLN A 283 -12.23 7.38 -23.02
N GLU A 284 -11.19 7.67 -23.80
CA GLU A 284 -10.55 6.74 -24.73
C GLU A 284 -9.03 6.90 -24.75
N PHE A 285 -8.31 5.86 -25.16
CA PHE A 285 -6.88 5.97 -25.46
C PHE A 285 -6.51 5.19 -26.73
N THR A 286 -5.43 5.61 -27.39
CA THR A 286 -4.84 4.90 -28.53
C THR A 286 -3.41 4.51 -28.19
N LEU A 287 -3.10 3.22 -28.37
CA LEU A 287 -1.74 2.70 -28.24
C LEU A 287 -1.12 2.57 -29.63
N VAL A 288 0.06 3.16 -29.81
CA VAL A 288 0.84 3.08 -31.05
C VAL A 288 2.18 2.45 -30.74
N LEU A 289 2.47 1.33 -31.41
CA LEU A 289 3.71 0.57 -31.26
C LEU A 289 4.48 0.60 -32.57
N ASP A 290 5.71 1.10 -32.56
CA ASP A 290 6.57 1.21 -33.76
C ASP A 290 5.87 1.90 -34.97
N GLY A 291 4.97 2.84 -34.67
CA GLY A 291 4.18 3.60 -35.67
C GLY A 291 2.89 2.92 -36.15
N GLU A 292 2.51 1.77 -35.59
CA GLU A 292 1.27 1.06 -35.90
C GLU A 292 0.27 1.15 -34.72
N GLU A 293 -0.99 1.46 -35.01
CA GLU A 293 -2.06 1.49 -34.00
C GLU A 293 -2.45 0.06 -33.61
N VAL A 294 -2.57 -0.19 -32.30
CA VAL A 294 -2.96 -1.49 -31.74
C VAL A 294 -4.48 -1.59 -31.63
N ALA A 295 -5.03 -2.68 -32.17
CA ALA A 295 -6.48 -2.93 -32.19
C ALA A 295 -6.95 -3.83 -31.03
N PHE A 296 -7.78 -3.29 -30.14
CA PHE A 296 -8.42 -4.02 -29.05
C PHE A 296 -9.88 -4.37 -29.38
N ALA A 297 -10.07 -5.30 -30.34
CA ALA A 297 -11.39 -5.55 -30.95
C ALA A 297 -12.53 -5.96 -30.00
N ALA A 298 -12.23 -6.43 -28.79
CA ALA A 298 -13.22 -6.83 -27.79
C ALA A 298 -13.42 -5.77 -26.68
N ALA A 299 -12.70 -4.66 -26.72
CA ALA A 299 -12.91 -3.54 -25.82
C ALA A 299 -14.07 -2.66 -26.29
N ASP A 300 -14.89 -2.19 -25.34
CA ASP A 300 -15.85 -1.13 -25.62
C ASP A 300 -15.10 0.17 -26.00
N GLY A 301 -15.55 0.84 -27.06
CA GLY A 301 -14.93 2.03 -27.64
C GLY A 301 -15.64 2.49 -28.91
N ASP A 302 -15.29 3.68 -29.42
CA ASP A 302 -15.82 4.19 -30.70
C ASP A 302 -15.22 3.44 -31.90
N SER A 303 -14.01 2.87 -31.73
CA SER A 303 -13.35 1.92 -32.63
C SER A 303 -12.48 0.94 -31.83
N ALA A 304 -12.04 -0.15 -32.47
CA ALA A 304 -11.15 -1.15 -31.84
C ALA A 304 -9.82 -0.54 -31.38
N ASP A 305 -9.33 0.47 -32.09
CA ASP A 305 -8.05 1.17 -31.80
C ASP A 305 -8.21 2.30 -30.76
N ARG A 306 -9.42 2.45 -30.20
CA ARG A 306 -9.78 3.46 -29.19
C ARG A 306 -10.55 2.83 -28.02
N PRO A 307 -9.96 1.86 -27.31
CA PRO A 307 -10.57 1.28 -26.13
C PRO A 307 -10.82 2.33 -25.04
N ARG A 308 -11.89 2.12 -24.28
CA ARG A 308 -12.13 2.88 -23.04
C ARG A 308 -11.29 2.32 -21.89
N PRO A 309 -10.61 3.16 -21.07
CA PRO A 309 -9.94 2.71 -19.86
C PRO A 309 -10.86 1.96 -18.88
N ALA A 310 -12.13 2.38 -18.79
CA ALA A 310 -13.14 1.77 -17.93
C ALA A 310 -13.86 0.54 -18.54
N SER A 311 -13.44 0.08 -19.71
CA SER A 311 -14.03 -1.09 -20.38
C SER A 311 -13.93 -2.35 -19.52
N THR A 312 -14.97 -3.18 -19.53
CA THR A 312 -14.97 -4.48 -18.82
C THR A 312 -13.98 -5.48 -19.42
N PHE A 313 -13.49 -5.22 -20.64
CA PHE A 313 -12.44 -6.00 -21.31
C PHE A 313 -11.18 -6.19 -20.44
N TRP A 314 -10.84 -5.18 -19.63
CA TRP A 314 -9.65 -5.19 -18.77
C TRP A 314 -9.86 -5.86 -17.39
N HIS A 315 -11.11 -6.22 -17.04
CA HIS A 315 -11.43 -6.71 -15.70
C HIS A 315 -10.79 -8.06 -15.37
N GLY A 316 -10.44 -8.86 -16.37
CA GLY A 316 -9.85 -10.19 -16.19
C GLY A 316 -8.51 -10.16 -15.44
N VAL A 317 -7.79 -9.03 -15.47
CA VAL A 317 -6.49 -8.83 -14.80
C VAL A 317 -6.57 -7.77 -13.70
N GLY A 318 -7.77 -7.40 -13.23
CA GLY A 318 -7.91 -6.39 -12.18
C GLY A 318 -7.31 -6.81 -10.83
N PRO A 319 -6.87 -5.86 -9.99
CA PRO A 319 -6.20 -6.13 -8.70
C PRO A 319 -7.08 -6.85 -7.67
N GLY A 320 -8.40 -6.68 -7.77
CA GLY A 320 -9.34 -7.28 -6.84
C GLY A 320 -9.64 -8.75 -7.13
N ALA A 321 -9.30 -9.24 -8.33
CA ALA A 321 -9.67 -10.55 -8.88
C ALA A 321 -11.17 -10.89 -8.73
N LEU A 322 -12.03 -9.88 -8.50
CA LEU A 322 -13.44 -10.06 -8.21
C LEU A 322 -14.18 -10.38 -9.50
N ARG A 323 -14.77 -11.57 -9.55
CA ARG A 323 -15.73 -11.94 -10.60
C ARG A 323 -17.13 -11.54 -10.18
N ALA A 324 -18.04 -11.38 -11.13
CA ALA A 324 -19.45 -11.20 -10.80
C ALA A 324 -19.98 -12.46 -10.09
N GLY A 325 -20.83 -12.29 -9.08
CA GLY A 325 -21.44 -13.41 -8.33
C GLY A 325 -20.61 -13.97 -7.17
N VAL A 326 -19.84 -13.12 -6.48
CA VAL A 326 -19.05 -13.52 -5.29
C VAL A 326 -19.95 -14.04 -4.17
N HIS A 327 -19.57 -15.18 -3.59
CA HIS A 327 -20.25 -15.76 -2.44
C HIS A 327 -19.63 -15.29 -1.12
N ALA A 328 -20.47 -15.12 -0.10
CA ALA A 328 -19.99 -14.98 1.27
C ALA A 328 -19.85 -16.37 1.89
N TYR A 329 -18.71 -16.66 2.51
CA TYR A 329 -18.44 -17.94 3.17
C TYR A 329 -18.35 -17.78 4.68
N TYR A 330 -18.90 -18.72 5.43
CA TYR A 330 -18.81 -18.75 6.89
C TYR A 330 -18.81 -20.18 7.43
N ALA A 331 -18.20 -20.36 8.60
CA ALA A 331 -18.25 -21.63 9.31
C ALA A 331 -19.43 -21.66 10.31
N HIS A 332 -20.14 -22.78 10.36
CA HIS A 332 -21.17 -23.04 11.36
C HIS A 332 -21.10 -24.50 11.79
N GLU A 333 -20.93 -24.74 13.09
CA GLU A 333 -20.73 -26.09 13.67
C GLU A 333 -19.56 -26.86 13.03
N GLY A 334 -18.48 -26.16 12.65
CA GLY A 334 -17.30 -26.74 12.01
C GLY A 334 -17.46 -27.09 10.52
N GLN A 335 -18.65 -26.85 9.94
CA GLN A 335 -18.92 -27.03 8.52
C GLN A 335 -18.88 -25.69 7.77
N LEU A 336 -18.45 -25.71 6.52
CA LEU A 336 -18.40 -24.54 5.65
C LEU A 336 -19.74 -24.31 4.92
N TRP A 337 -20.24 -23.08 4.99
CA TRP A 337 -21.45 -22.62 4.33
C TRP A 337 -21.15 -21.46 3.38
N SER A 338 -21.91 -21.39 2.29
CA SER A 338 -21.91 -20.27 1.34
C SER A 338 -23.27 -19.60 1.32
N ALA A 339 -23.29 -18.28 1.21
CA ALA A 339 -24.48 -17.48 0.95
C ALA A 339 -24.26 -16.65 -0.31
N SER A 340 -25.14 -16.77 -1.30
CA SER A 340 -25.20 -15.91 -2.49
C SER A 340 -26.25 -14.81 -2.26
N GLU A 341 -26.00 -13.62 -2.82
CA GLU A 341 -26.93 -12.48 -2.82
C GLU A 341 -27.51 -12.10 -1.43
N TRP A 342 -26.83 -11.19 -0.73
CA TRP A 342 -27.40 -10.46 0.40
C TRP A 342 -28.51 -9.49 -0.07
N ASP A 343 -29.64 -10.02 -0.54
CA ASP A 343 -30.90 -9.27 -0.50
C ASP A 343 -31.55 -9.49 0.87
N THR A 344 -32.12 -8.43 1.42
CA THR A 344 -32.85 -8.41 2.69
C THR A 344 -33.97 -9.46 2.80
N ASP A 345 -34.45 -9.98 1.67
CA ASP A 345 -35.51 -10.99 1.59
C ASP A 345 -35.00 -12.45 1.54
N THR A 346 -33.70 -12.69 1.31
CA THR A 346 -33.09 -14.02 1.09
C THR A 346 -32.03 -14.42 2.11
N PHE A 347 -32.14 -13.93 3.35
CA PHE A 347 -31.28 -14.32 4.48
C PHE A 347 -31.32 -15.83 4.85
N GLY A 348 -32.08 -16.66 4.10
CA GLY A 348 -32.27 -18.09 4.32
C GLY A 348 -31.61 -19.01 3.29
N ASP A 349 -31.02 -18.49 2.20
CA ASP A 349 -30.47 -19.32 1.10
C ASP A 349 -29.00 -19.69 1.32
N ALA A 350 -28.59 -19.87 2.58
CA ALA A 350 -27.29 -20.40 2.88
C ALA A 350 -27.27 -21.91 2.65
N GLU A 351 -26.32 -22.38 1.85
CA GLU A 351 -26.13 -23.80 1.56
C GLU A 351 -24.77 -24.25 2.06
N ARG A 352 -24.67 -25.54 2.42
CA ARG A 352 -23.36 -26.13 2.72
C ARG A 352 -22.55 -26.18 1.44
N VAL A 353 -21.29 -25.76 1.53
CA VAL A 353 -20.37 -25.85 0.40
C VAL A 353 -20.24 -27.31 -0.01
N PRO A 354 -20.45 -27.66 -1.29
CA PRO A 354 -20.33 -29.03 -1.75
C PRO A 354 -18.93 -29.59 -1.49
N GLY A 355 -18.85 -30.88 -1.16
CA GLY A 355 -17.58 -31.58 -0.95
C GLY A 355 -17.22 -31.83 0.52
N PRO A 356 -16.10 -32.50 0.78
CA PRO A 356 -15.74 -33.02 2.11
C PRO A 356 -15.55 -31.95 3.19
N LEU A 357 -15.05 -30.77 2.81
CA LEU A 357 -14.72 -29.67 3.73
C LEU A 357 -15.90 -28.73 4.03
N GLY A 358 -17.05 -28.96 3.40
CA GLY A 358 -18.29 -28.24 3.69
C GLY A 358 -19.40 -29.19 4.14
N ALA A 359 -20.00 -29.90 3.19
CA ALA A 359 -21.09 -30.84 3.45
C ALA A 359 -20.64 -32.22 3.98
N GLY A 360 -19.33 -32.47 4.09
CA GLY A 360 -18.75 -33.71 4.59
C GLY A 360 -18.56 -33.76 6.12
N ASP A 361 -17.74 -34.73 6.54
CA ASP A 361 -17.49 -35.05 7.96
C ASP A 361 -16.23 -34.40 8.52
N VAL A 362 -15.42 -33.72 7.68
CA VAL A 362 -14.22 -33.02 8.14
C VAL A 362 -14.62 -31.69 8.78
N LEU A 363 -14.36 -31.55 10.07
CA LEU A 363 -14.65 -30.34 10.82
C LEU A 363 -13.46 -29.38 10.78
N LEU A 364 -13.74 -28.12 10.47
CA LEU A 364 -12.75 -27.06 10.33
C LEU A 364 -12.80 -26.09 11.51
N GLU A 365 -11.62 -25.77 12.04
CA GLU A 365 -11.43 -24.65 12.96
C GLU A 365 -11.27 -23.33 12.21
N ARG A 366 -10.59 -23.38 11.06
CA ARG A 366 -10.39 -22.26 10.15
C ARG A 366 -10.48 -22.74 8.71
N PHE A 367 -10.88 -21.85 7.81
CA PHE A 367 -10.98 -22.16 6.39
C PHE A 367 -10.52 -20.97 5.55
N ALA A 368 -10.14 -21.25 4.32
CA ALA A 368 -9.97 -20.26 3.26
C ALA A 368 -10.47 -20.86 1.94
N VAL A 369 -11.15 -20.05 1.14
CA VAL A 369 -11.65 -20.45 -0.19
C VAL A 369 -10.78 -19.78 -1.25
N SER A 370 -10.38 -20.55 -2.26
CA SER A 370 -9.60 -20.03 -3.39
C SER A 370 -10.35 -18.92 -4.13
N ILE A 371 -9.61 -18.03 -4.81
CA ILE A 371 -10.20 -16.85 -5.46
C ILE A 371 -11.19 -17.22 -6.58
N ASP A 372 -11.00 -18.37 -7.22
CA ASP A 372 -11.91 -18.93 -8.22
C ASP A 372 -13.05 -19.78 -7.61
N GLU A 373 -13.14 -19.84 -6.28
CA GLU A 373 -14.12 -20.58 -5.48
C GLU A 373 -14.14 -22.10 -5.71
N SER A 374 -13.14 -22.65 -6.41
CA SER A 374 -13.09 -24.07 -6.77
C SER A 374 -12.53 -24.97 -5.67
N THR A 375 -11.71 -24.41 -4.78
CA THR A 375 -10.93 -25.16 -3.78
C THR A 375 -11.09 -24.56 -2.41
N VAL A 376 -11.30 -25.43 -1.41
CA VAL A 376 -11.34 -25.07 0.00
C VAL A 376 -10.06 -25.57 0.66
N ALA A 377 -9.41 -24.70 1.43
CA ALA A 377 -8.40 -25.07 2.41
C ALA A 377 -9.02 -24.99 3.81
N GLY A 378 -8.62 -25.90 4.69
CA GLY A 378 -9.10 -25.98 6.05
C GLY A 378 -7.99 -26.34 7.03
N ILE A 379 -7.98 -25.67 8.17
CA ILE A 379 -7.28 -26.15 9.36
C ILE A 379 -8.29 -27.01 10.12
N THR A 380 -7.96 -28.27 10.31
CA THR A 380 -8.84 -29.21 11.02
C THR A 380 -8.98 -28.83 12.50
N LEU A 381 -10.04 -29.33 13.13
CA LEU A 381 -10.27 -29.10 14.57
C LEU A 381 -9.05 -29.55 15.39
N GLY A 382 -8.45 -28.63 16.16
CA GLY A 382 -7.25 -28.89 16.96
C GLY A 382 -5.99 -28.25 16.40
N GLY A 383 -6.03 -27.74 15.16
CA GLY A 383 -4.92 -26.95 14.59
C GLY A 383 -3.78 -27.77 13.98
N GLU A 384 -3.81 -29.10 14.08
CA GLU A 384 -2.66 -29.97 13.79
C GLU A 384 -2.46 -30.30 12.31
N THR A 385 -3.46 -30.06 11.46
CA THR A 385 -3.45 -30.51 10.06
C THR A 385 -4.11 -29.49 9.15
N VAL A 386 -3.44 -29.16 8.04
CA VAL A 386 -4.02 -28.42 6.92
C VAL A 386 -4.43 -29.39 5.82
N VAL A 387 -5.66 -29.23 5.36
CA VAL A 387 -6.25 -30.03 4.30
C VAL A 387 -6.79 -29.15 3.18
N THR A 388 -6.79 -29.67 1.96
CA THR A 388 -7.44 -29.06 0.81
C THR A 388 -8.42 -30.03 0.14
N SER A 389 -9.46 -29.50 -0.48
CA SER A 389 -10.38 -30.29 -1.31
C SER A 389 -11.12 -29.39 -2.29
N PHE A 390 -11.50 -29.94 -3.45
CA PHE A 390 -12.40 -29.25 -4.36
C PHE A 390 -13.78 -29.06 -3.73
N ALA A 391 -14.39 -27.89 -3.98
CA ALA A 391 -15.74 -27.54 -3.56
C ALA A 391 -16.81 -28.26 -4.42
N SER A 392 -16.72 -29.59 -4.53
CA SER A 392 -17.60 -30.40 -5.38
C SER A 392 -17.96 -31.75 -4.73
N PRO A 393 -19.15 -32.31 -5.02
CA PRO A 393 -19.54 -33.61 -4.47
C PRO A 393 -18.59 -34.73 -4.93
N GLY A 394 -18.13 -35.56 -3.99
CA GLY A 394 -17.27 -36.71 -4.28
C GLY A 394 -15.80 -36.37 -4.50
N ALA A 395 -15.39 -35.10 -4.30
CA ALA A 395 -13.99 -34.75 -4.19
C ALA A 395 -13.33 -35.48 -3.02
N GLU A 396 -12.02 -35.71 -3.13
CA GLU A 396 -11.21 -36.29 -2.06
C GLU A 396 -10.53 -35.18 -1.26
N VAL A 397 -10.21 -35.48 0.01
CA VAL A 397 -9.43 -34.59 0.86
C VAL A 397 -7.96 -34.91 0.66
N SER A 398 -7.15 -33.88 0.41
CA SER A 398 -5.71 -33.98 0.45
C SER A 398 -5.20 -33.34 1.72
N GLU A 399 -4.43 -34.09 2.49
CA GLU A 399 -3.58 -33.54 3.54
C GLU A 399 -2.38 -32.86 2.89
N VAL A 400 -2.05 -31.65 3.33
CA VAL A 400 -0.97 -30.86 2.71
C VAL A 400 0.10 -30.40 3.71
N LEU A 401 -0.27 -30.26 4.99
CA LEU A 401 0.65 -30.05 6.10
C LEU A 401 0.07 -30.78 7.33
N ASP A 402 0.94 -31.37 8.14
CA ASP A 402 0.61 -32.14 9.35
C ASP A 402 1.61 -31.83 10.48
N ASP A 403 1.36 -32.41 11.67
CA ASP A 403 2.24 -32.37 12.84
C ASP A 403 2.71 -30.96 13.29
N GLY A 404 1.92 -29.92 13.01
CA GLY A 404 2.22 -28.52 13.36
C GLY A 404 1.15 -27.84 14.21
N VAL A 405 1.31 -26.54 14.48
CA VAL A 405 0.27 -25.70 15.10
C VAL A 405 -0.13 -24.63 14.10
N PHE A 406 -1.06 -24.95 13.21
CA PHE A 406 -1.46 -24.05 12.13
C PHE A 406 -2.51 -23.05 12.61
N THR A 407 -2.28 -21.78 12.28
CA THR A 407 -3.12 -20.69 12.78
C THR A 407 -3.83 -19.94 11.66
N GLU A 408 -3.22 -19.65 10.52
CA GLU A 408 -3.83 -18.82 9.46
C GLU A 408 -3.79 -19.50 8.08
N LEU A 409 -4.78 -19.18 7.23
CA LEU A 409 -4.87 -19.59 5.83
C LEU A 409 -5.19 -18.38 4.95
N SER A 410 -4.53 -18.26 3.80
CA SER A 410 -4.82 -17.21 2.81
C SER A 410 -4.53 -17.69 1.39
N TRP A 411 -5.43 -17.38 0.44
CA TRP A 411 -5.20 -17.65 -0.99
C TRP A 411 -4.85 -16.38 -1.74
N ASP A 412 -3.97 -16.48 -2.72
CA ASP A 412 -3.80 -15.49 -3.79
C ASP A 412 -4.51 -15.92 -5.10
N ILE A 413 -4.50 -15.06 -6.11
CA ILE A 413 -5.15 -15.27 -7.42
C ILE A 413 -4.52 -16.40 -8.23
N ASP A 414 -3.24 -16.68 -8.00
CA ASP A 414 -2.49 -17.73 -8.69
C ASP A 414 -2.78 -19.12 -8.10
N GLY A 415 -3.59 -19.17 -7.04
CA GLY A 415 -3.96 -20.41 -6.38
C GLY A 415 -2.84 -20.93 -5.49
N ASN A 416 -2.01 -20.05 -4.93
CA ASN A 416 -1.10 -20.44 -3.85
C ASN A 416 -1.81 -20.33 -2.50
N LEU A 417 -1.66 -21.36 -1.67
CA LEU A 417 -2.16 -21.35 -0.30
C LEU A 417 -1.03 -20.97 0.66
N TRP A 418 -1.24 -19.87 1.37
CA TRP A 418 -0.36 -19.39 2.41
C TRP A 418 -0.85 -19.86 3.78
N VAL A 419 0.04 -20.45 4.56
CA VAL A 419 -0.25 -21.04 5.86
C VAL A 419 0.71 -20.49 6.91
N VAL A 420 0.18 -20.10 8.07
CA VAL A 420 1.00 -19.76 9.24
C VAL A 420 1.03 -20.94 10.20
N GLU A 421 2.21 -21.26 10.69
CA GLU A 421 2.46 -22.23 11.75
C GLU A 421 3.10 -21.52 12.94
N GLU A 422 2.62 -21.80 14.15
CA GLU A 422 3.24 -21.36 15.40
C GLU A 422 4.34 -22.34 15.78
N ILE A 423 5.58 -21.83 15.93
CA ILE A 423 6.72 -22.60 16.39
C ILE A 423 6.97 -22.17 17.84
N GLY A 424 6.54 -23.00 18.79
CA GLY A 424 6.73 -22.72 20.22
C GLY A 424 8.22 -22.70 20.62
N GLU A 425 8.55 -22.01 21.73
CA GLU A 425 9.80 -22.28 22.44
C GLU A 425 9.78 -23.73 22.93
N PRO A 426 10.92 -24.44 23.00
CA PRO A 426 10.92 -25.86 23.23
C PRO A 426 10.49 -26.07 24.68
N ASP A 427 9.49 -26.91 24.90
CA ASP A 427 9.05 -27.30 26.24
C ASP A 427 10.27 -27.61 27.13
N GLU A 428 10.24 -27.18 28.39
CA GLU A 428 11.30 -27.39 29.39
C GLU A 428 11.72 -28.88 29.51
N GLU A 429 10.91 -29.82 29.01
CA GLU A 429 11.20 -31.25 28.91
C GLU A 429 12.35 -31.59 27.93
N ALA A 430 12.50 -30.85 26.82
CA ALA A 430 13.60 -31.08 25.86
C ALA A 430 14.98 -30.69 26.44
N ARG A 431 15.01 -29.74 27.39
CA ARG A 431 16.23 -29.40 28.16
C ARG A 431 16.63 -30.50 29.14
N GLU A 432 15.66 -31.21 29.74
CA GLU A 432 15.96 -32.31 30.66
C GLU A 432 16.41 -33.60 29.94
N GLU A 433 15.94 -33.86 28.72
CA GLU A 433 16.41 -34.99 27.90
C GLU A 433 17.80 -34.75 27.31
N ALA A 434 18.13 -33.51 26.91
CA ALA A 434 19.45 -33.16 26.39
C ALA A 434 20.56 -33.23 27.47
N GLU A 435 20.23 -33.07 28.76
CA GLU A 435 21.19 -33.21 29.85
C GLU A 435 21.41 -34.68 30.30
N GLN A 436 20.54 -35.62 29.90
CA GLN A 436 20.64 -37.03 30.31
C GLN A 436 21.38 -37.94 29.33
N ASP A 437 21.58 -37.55 28.07
CA ASP A 437 22.09 -38.46 27.03
C ASP A 437 23.55 -38.22 26.57
N SER A 438 24.38 -37.57 27.39
CA SER A 438 25.81 -37.41 27.09
C SER A 438 26.68 -38.51 27.72
N ALA A 439 26.57 -39.74 27.19
CA ALA A 439 27.47 -40.84 27.54
C ALA A 439 27.72 -41.91 26.43
N ASP A 440 28.00 -41.54 25.17
CA ASP A 440 28.99 -42.26 24.32
C ASP A 440 29.29 -41.49 23.01
N PRO A 441 30.53 -41.47 22.48
CA PRO A 441 30.91 -40.63 21.34
C PRO A 441 31.13 -41.45 20.06
N GLU A 442 30.11 -41.66 19.22
CA GLU A 442 30.31 -41.99 17.80
C GLU A 442 29.26 -41.31 16.92
N ALA A 443 29.68 -40.17 16.36
CA ALA A 443 29.23 -39.50 15.14
C ALA A 443 27.82 -39.78 14.59
N LEU A 444 26.91 -38.83 14.80
CA LEU A 444 26.31 -38.04 13.70
C LEU A 444 26.07 -36.60 14.19
N PRO A 445 26.49 -35.58 13.42
CA PRO A 445 25.76 -34.32 13.41
C PRO A 445 25.22 -34.08 12.00
N ASP A 446 23.91 -33.86 11.92
CA ASP A 446 23.48 -32.53 11.48
C ASP A 446 22.73 -31.93 12.68
N PRO A 447 23.16 -30.78 13.22
CA PRO A 447 22.49 -30.16 14.35
C PRO A 447 21.16 -29.54 13.88
N ALA A 448 20.10 -29.84 14.62
CA ALA A 448 18.72 -29.42 14.41
C ALA A 448 18.54 -27.89 14.31
N PRO A 449 17.51 -27.36 13.62
CA PRO A 449 17.04 -26.01 13.88
C PRO A 449 15.75 -26.10 14.71
N PRO A 450 15.84 -25.95 16.03
CA PRO A 450 15.12 -24.82 16.60
C PRO A 450 16.10 -23.98 17.45
N GLU A 451 16.00 -22.66 17.45
CA GLU A 451 14.96 -21.85 18.12
C GLU A 451 15.05 -20.40 17.57
N PRO A 452 13.95 -19.66 17.39
CA PRO A 452 13.36 -18.94 18.53
C PRO A 452 11.82 -18.96 18.54
N GLY A 453 11.17 -18.60 19.64
CA GLY A 453 9.71 -18.52 19.72
C GLY A 453 9.15 -17.46 18.76
N SER A 454 8.37 -17.90 17.76
CA SER A 454 7.92 -17.09 16.62
C SER A 454 7.17 -17.96 15.60
N SER A 455 6.55 -17.36 14.58
CA SER A 455 5.78 -18.12 13.57
C SER A 455 6.57 -18.42 12.30
N ALA A 456 6.31 -19.57 11.67
CA ALA A 456 6.70 -19.84 10.28
C ALA A 456 5.55 -19.56 9.30
N VAL A 457 5.92 -19.25 8.07
CA VAL A 457 4.99 -19.11 6.96
C VAL A 457 5.38 -20.09 5.86
N TRP A 458 4.39 -20.79 5.35
CA TRP A 458 4.49 -21.75 4.26
C TRP A 458 3.64 -21.27 3.09
N VAL A 459 4.12 -21.50 1.87
CA VAL A 459 3.34 -21.32 0.66
C VAL A 459 3.28 -22.64 -0.11
N LEU A 460 2.07 -23.06 -0.43
CA LEU A 460 1.79 -24.23 -1.23
C LEU A 460 1.49 -23.78 -2.65
N ARG A 461 2.32 -24.20 -3.59
CA ARG A 461 2.24 -23.86 -5.01
C ARG A 461 1.77 -25.08 -5.79
N GLY A 462 0.64 -24.93 -6.46
CA GLY A 462 -0.04 -26.09 -7.03
C GLY A 462 -0.43 -27.11 -5.95
N ALA A 463 -0.60 -28.38 -6.34
CA ALA A 463 -1.11 -29.42 -5.45
C ALA A 463 -0.05 -30.10 -4.56
N GLU A 464 1.25 -29.87 -4.79
CA GLU A 464 2.31 -30.72 -4.21
C GLU A 464 3.57 -29.96 -3.73
N GLU A 465 3.82 -28.73 -4.18
CA GLU A 465 5.04 -28.03 -3.80
C GLU A 465 4.82 -27.15 -2.56
N VAL A 466 5.47 -27.51 -1.45
CA VAL A 466 5.44 -26.74 -0.20
C VAL A 466 6.78 -26.03 -0.02
N VAL A 467 6.75 -24.70 0.06
CA VAL A 467 7.95 -23.87 0.23
C VAL A 467 7.84 -23.09 1.53
N ARG A 468 8.90 -23.12 2.34
CA ARG A 468 9.01 -22.23 3.51
C ARG A 468 9.34 -20.82 3.04
N VAL A 469 8.58 -19.85 3.52
CA VAL A 469 8.75 -18.43 3.21
C VAL A 469 9.79 -17.83 4.16
N ASP A 470 10.72 -17.04 3.60
CA ASP A 470 11.61 -16.19 4.38
C ASP A 470 10.85 -14.92 4.80
N VAL A 471 10.47 -14.86 6.08
CA VAL A 471 9.72 -13.73 6.64
C VAL A 471 10.62 -12.62 7.21
N GLY A 472 11.94 -12.69 6.94
CA GLY A 472 12.90 -11.64 7.23
C GLY A 472 12.86 -11.17 8.69
N ASP A 473 12.46 -9.91 8.90
CA ASP A 473 12.41 -9.25 10.20
C ASP A 473 11.32 -9.81 11.14
N LEU A 474 10.35 -10.57 10.62
CA LEU A 474 9.26 -11.15 11.41
C LEU A 474 9.61 -12.52 12.02
N ARG A 475 10.79 -13.05 11.71
CA ARG A 475 11.21 -14.40 12.12
C ARG A 475 11.25 -14.62 13.63
N ASP A 476 11.26 -13.54 14.42
CA ASP A 476 11.36 -13.54 15.88
C ASP A 476 10.07 -12.98 16.52
N GLU A 477 8.99 -12.80 15.73
CA GLU A 477 7.70 -12.29 16.21
C GLU A 477 6.59 -13.34 16.11
N SER A 478 5.61 -13.27 17.03
CA SER A 478 4.38 -14.07 16.94
C SER A 478 3.43 -13.43 15.92
N LEU A 479 3.07 -14.17 14.88
CA LEU A 479 2.10 -13.75 13.87
C LEU A 479 0.68 -14.11 14.32
N VAL A 480 -0.03 -13.11 14.84
CA VAL A 480 -1.43 -13.26 15.28
C VAL A 480 -2.37 -13.38 14.09
N HIS A 481 -2.10 -12.62 13.03
CA HIS A 481 -2.84 -12.66 11.78
C HIS A 481 -1.89 -12.51 10.60
N PHE A 482 -2.18 -13.20 9.50
CA PHE A 482 -1.44 -13.08 8.25
C PHE A 482 -2.41 -13.21 7.06
N ARG A 483 -2.30 -12.30 6.10
CA ARG A 483 -3.03 -12.37 4.83
C ARG A 483 -2.13 -11.92 3.70
N VAL A 484 -2.18 -12.65 2.59
CA VAL A 484 -1.60 -12.21 1.31
C VAL A 484 -2.62 -11.35 0.57
N SER A 485 -2.16 -10.35 -0.19
CA SER A 485 -3.00 -9.62 -1.14
C SER A 485 -3.52 -10.59 -2.20
N ARG A 486 -4.69 -10.30 -2.77
CA ARG A 486 -5.28 -11.17 -3.80
C ARG A 486 -4.39 -11.25 -5.03
N ASP A 487 -3.75 -10.16 -5.40
CA ASP A 487 -2.77 -10.08 -6.48
C ASP A 487 -1.43 -10.80 -6.16
N GLY A 488 -1.27 -11.34 -4.94
CA GLY A 488 -0.10 -12.13 -4.55
C GLY A 488 1.17 -11.33 -4.25
N SER A 489 1.20 -10.01 -4.46
CA SER A 489 2.43 -9.20 -4.37
C SER A 489 2.74 -8.62 -2.99
N ARG A 490 1.81 -8.71 -2.03
CA ARG A 490 1.96 -8.13 -0.68
C ARG A 490 1.43 -9.06 0.38
N ALA A 491 1.92 -8.89 1.60
CA ALA A 491 1.35 -9.53 2.76
C ALA A 491 1.18 -8.54 3.90
N ALA A 492 0.11 -8.72 4.68
CA ALA A 492 -0.15 -7.98 5.90
C ALA A 492 -0.10 -8.94 7.08
N ALA A 493 0.70 -8.60 8.08
CA ALA A 493 0.90 -9.39 9.28
C ALA A 493 0.58 -8.55 10.51
N VAL A 494 -0.22 -9.09 11.44
CA VAL A 494 -0.36 -8.51 12.78
C VAL A 494 0.58 -9.28 13.69
N THR A 495 1.58 -8.58 14.21
CA THR A 495 2.56 -9.15 15.11
C THR A 495 2.30 -8.75 16.55
N GLU A 496 2.65 -9.60 17.50
CA GLU A 496 2.56 -9.30 18.93
C GLU A 496 3.89 -9.54 19.64
N THR A 497 4.44 -8.47 20.23
CA THR A 497 5.69 -8.49 20.99
C THR A 497 5.44 -7.79 22.32
N ASP A 498 5.73 -8.46 23.45
CA ASP A 498 5.47 -7.95 24.81
C ASP A 498 4.02 -7.47 25.04
N GLY A 499 3.04 -8.16 24.43
CA GLY A 499 1.62 -7.81 24.51
C GLY A 499 1.22 -6.55 23.74
N ARG A 500 2.13 -5.99 22.94
CA ARG A 500 1.86 -4.87 22.03
C ARG A 500 1.70 -5.40 20.60
N ARG A 501 0.61 -5.03 19.95
CA ARG A 501 0.34 -5.39 18.56
C ARG A 501 0.82 -4.34 17.58
N SER A 502 1.42 -4.79 16.48
CA SER A 502 1.80 -3.97 15.31
C SER A 502 1.20 -4.56 14.04
N LEU A 503 0.87 -3.69 13.08
CA LEU A 503 0.57 -4.10 11.71
C LEU A 503 1.83 -3.88 10.88
N GLN A 504 2.30 -4.95 10.25
CA GLN A 504 3.40 -4.95 9.29
C GLN A 504 2.83 -5.22 7.91
N VAL A 505 3.33 -4.51 6.90
CA VAL A 505 2.97 -4.72 5.49
C VAL A 505 4.25 -4.94 4.71
N GLY A 506 4.41 -6.15 4.20
CA GLY A 506 5.54 -6.61 3.40
C GLY A 506 5.17 -6.74 1.92
N ARG A 507 6.18 -7.08 1.12
CA ARG A 507 6.02 -7.37 -0.31
C ARG A 507 6.44 -8.81 -0.52
N VAL A 508 5.72 -9.54 -1.35
CA VAL A 508 6.07 -10.91 -1.70
C VAL A 508 7.06 -10.87 -2.87
N VAL A 509 8.23 -11.46 -2.71
CA VAL A 509 9.22 -11.60 -3.78
C VAL A 509 9.54 -13.07 -3.97
N THR A 510 9.48 -13.52 -5.22
CA THR A 510 9.97 -14.83 -5.62
C THR A 510 11.25 -14.65 -6.43
N ASP A 511 12.34 -15.28 -6.00
CA ASP A 511 13.60 -15.24 -6.73
C ASP A 511 13.65 -16.28 -7.87
N GLU A 512 14.74 -16.25 -8.67
CA GLU A 512 14.94 -17.16 -9.81
C GLU A 512 15.05 -18.64 -9.38
N ASP A 513 15.41 -18.90 -8.12
CA ASP A 513 15.51 -20.24 -7.53
C ASP A 513 14.15 -20.71 -6.95
N GLY A 514 13.09 -19.90 -7.07
CA GLY A 514 11.75 -20.18 -6.57
C GLY A 514 11.57 -19.92 -5.08
N ARG A 515 12.57 -19.36 -4.38
CA ARG A 515 12.43 -19.00 -2.97
C ARG A 515 11.54 -17.80 -2.81
N VAL A 516 10.77 -17.81 -1.73
CA VAL A 516 9.77 -16.78 -1.45
C VAL A 516 10.18 -16.01 -0.21
N SER A 517 10.14 -14.69 -0.30
CA SER A 517 10.38 -13.79 0.83
C SER A 517 9.24 -12.78 0.96
N VAL A 518 9.00 -12.31 2.19
CA VAL A 518 7.92 -11.37 2.54
C VAL A 518 8.44 -10.14 3.27
#